data_AF-A0A7K2CT25-F1
#
_entry.id   AF-A0A7K2CT25-F1
#
_cell.length_a   1.000
_cell.length_b   1.000
_cell.length_c   1.000
_cell.angle_alpha   90.00
_cell.angle_beta   90.00
_cell.angle_gamma   90.00
#
_symmetry.space_group_name_H-M   'P 1'
#
loop_
_entity.id
_entity.type
_entity.pdbx_description
1 polymer ?
#
loop_
_entity_poly.entity_id
_entity_poly.type
_entity_poly.pdbx_seq_one_letter_code
_entity_poly.pdbx_strand_id
1 'polypeptide(L)'
;MTEARYRPAKSATARTRYAARKNRWICTHCGIAPSFGASRCEACAKRAYERSEHVRGIPDWDPACAVIDRVTGDTLGTWDRWEDAVLALSFEGLSLDDVELVPERSPLHAMVGWS
;
A
#
# COMPACT_ATOMS: atom_id res chain seq x y z
N MET A 1 -10.16 2.52 -10.84
CA MET A 1 -9.18 3.18 -11.74
C MET A 1 -8.37 4.20 -10.94
N THR A 2 -7.18 3.84 -10.46
CA THR A 2 -6.25 4.81 -9.87
C THR A 2 -5.66 5.64 -11.01
N GLU A 3 -6.17 6.85 -11.18
CA GLU A 3 -5.65 7.85 -12.09
C GLU A 3 -4.15 8.03 -11.80
N ALA A 4 -3.30 7.47 -12.66
CA ALA A 4 -1.86 7.59 -12.54
C ALA A 4 -1.54 9.08 -12.67
N ARG A 5 -1.37 9.76 -11.53
CA ARG A 5 -1.07 11.19 -11.45
C ARG A 5 0.10 11.47 -12.38
N TYR A 6 -0.18 12.12 -13.50
CA TYR A 6 0.81 12.49 -14.50
C TYR A 6 1.96 13.22 -13.80
N ARG A 7 3.14 12.61 -13.77
CA ARG A 7 4.34 13.23 -13.20
C ARG A 7 5.07 13.93 -14.35
N PRO A 8 5.04 15.27 -14.41
CA PRO A 8 5.70 15.97 -15.51
C PRO A 8 7.19 15.66 -15.53
N ALA A 9 7.73 15.56 -16.73
CA ALA A 9 9.16 15.35 -16.93
C ALA A 9 9.96 16.46 -16.21
N LYS A 10 11.04 16.07 -15.50
CA LYS A 10 11.92 17.03 -14.84
C LYS A 10 12.52 17.98 -15.89
N SER A 11 12.37 19.29 -15.69
CA SER A 11 12.94 20.31 -16.57
C SER A 11 14.47 20.21 -16.67
N ALA A 12 15.04 20.68 -17.78
CA ALA A 12 16.49 20.73 -17.98
C ALA A 12 17.21 21.51 -16.86
N THR A 13 16.60 22.60 -16.38
CA THR A 13 17.07 23.38 -15.23
C THR A 13 17.14 22.54 -13.96
N ALA A 14 16.13 21.70 -13.69
CA ALA A 14 16.12 20.83 -12.52
C ALA A 14 17.24 19.78 -12.59
N ARG A 15 17.52 19.23 -13.78
CA ARG A 15 18.63 18.29 -14.01
C ARG A 15 19.99 18.97 -13.79
N THR A 16 20.17 20.17 -14.32
CA THR A 16 21.40 20.97 -14.18
C THR A 16 21.67 21.30 -12.71
N ARG A 17 20.65 21.76 -11.98
CA ARG A 17 20.77 22.04 -10.53
C ARG A 17 21.12 20.80 -9.73
N TYR A 18 20.56 19.64 -10.07
CA TYR A 18 20.88 18.37 -9.42
C TYR A 18 22.35 17.99 -9.62
N ALA A 19 22.83 18.04 -10.86
CA ALA A 19 24.23 17.73 -11.20
C ALA A 19 25.20 18.69 -10.50
N ALA A 20 24.93 19.99 -10.53
CA ALA A 20 25.76 21.00 -9.86
C ALA A 20 25.87 20.76 -8.34
N ARG A 21 24.76 20.38 -7.68
CA ARG A 21 24.76 20.05 -6.25
C ARG A 21 25.51 18.76 -5.95
N LYS A 22 25.33 17.74 -6.78
CA LYS A 22 26.05 16.46 -6.67
C LYS A 22 27.56 16.65 -6.80
N ASN A 23 28.00 17.42 -7.80
CA ASN A 23 29.43 17.69 -8.04
C ASN A 23 30.09 18.50 -6.92
N ARG A 24 29.30 19.33 -6.21
CA ARG A 24 29.74 20.10 -5.04
C ARG A 24 29.67 19.30 -3.72
N TRP A 25 29.30 18.03 -3.78
CA TRP A 25 29.08 17.19 -2.58
C TRP A 25 28.12 17.82 -1.57
N ILE A 26 27.05 18.46 -2.06
CA ILE A 26 26.00 19.03 -1.21
C ILE A 26 24.65 18.36 -1.46
N CYS A 27 23.78 18.39 -0.47
CA CYS A 27 22.44 17.81 -0.55
C CYS A 27 21.69 18.37 -1.76
N THR A 28 21.24 17.47 -2.62
CA THR A 28 20.50 17.81 -3.85
C THR A 28 19.16 18.51 -3.57
N HIS A 29 18.65 18.43 -2.33
CA HIS A 29 17.41 19.07 -1.89
C HIS A 29 17.62 20.40 -1.14
N CYS A 30 18.35 20.40 -0.01
CA CYS A 30 18.51 21.60 0.84
C CYS A 30 19.88 22.28 0.73
N GLY A 31 20.89 21.68 0.09
CA GLY A 31 22.23 22.25 -0.05
C GLY A 31 23.17 22.09 1.15
N ILE A 32 22.74 21.45 2.24
CA ILE A 32 23.61 21.10 3.38
C ILE A 32 24.53 19.93 3.00
N ALA A 33 25.74 19.87 3.55
CA ALA A 33 26.65 18.74 3.36
C ALA A 33 25.98 17.42 3.81
N PRO A 34 25.88 16.41 2.93
CA PRO A 34 25.38 15.09 3.28
C PRO A 34 26.51 14.23 3.90
N SER A 35 26.16 13.04 4.39
CA SER A 35 27.15 12.01 4.68
C SER A 35 27.91 11.63 3.41
N PHE A 36 29.14 11.11 3.57
CA PHE A 36 30.03 10.81 2.46
C PHE A 36 29.35 9.90 1.42
N GLY A 37 29.35 10.33 0.15
CA GLY A 37 28.72 9.57 -0.94
C GLY A 37 27.20 9.78 -1.11
N ALA A 38 26.50 10.35 -0.13
CA ALA A 38 25.05 10.46 -0.17
C ALA A 38 24.56 11.65 -1.02
N SER A 39 23.45 11.45 -1.76
CA SER A 39 22.85 12.49 -2.60
C SER A 39 21.99 13.49 -1.82
N ARG A 40 21.61 13.17 -0.58
CA ARG A 40 20.79 13.99 0.32
C ARG A 40 21.32 13.89 1.75
N CYS A 41 21.14 14.94 2.55
CA CYS A 41 21.36 14.86 3.99
C CYS A 41 20.27 13.98 4.63
N GLU A 42 20.53 13.50 5.84
CA GLU A 42 19.67 12.60 6.59
C GLU A 42 18.23 13.12 6.70
N ALA A 43 18.04 14.37 7.11
CA ALA A 43 16.70 14.98 7.23
C ALA A 43 15.93 15.06 5.90
N CYS A 44 16.62 15.24 4.77
CA CYS A 44 15.99 15.23 3.45
C CYS A 44 15.76 13.82 2.92
N ALA A 45 16.57 12.84 3.32
CA ALA A 45 16.37 11.43 3.02
C ALA A 45 15.14 10.90 3.76
N LYS A 46 15.04 11.14 5.08
CA LYS A 46 13.90 10.75 5.92
C LYS A 46 12.57 11.29 5.39
N ARG A 47 12.48 12.61 5.14
CA ARG A 47 11.28 13.23 4.53
C ARG A 47 10.93 12.70 3.16
N ALA A 48 11.90 12.19 2.39
CA ALA A 48 11.62 11.57 1.10
C ALA A 48 11.09 10.15 1.26
N TYR A 49 11.63 9.39 2.22
CA TYR A 49 11.16 8.06 2.57
C TYR A 49 9.74 8.10 3.12
N GLU A 50 9.44 8.98 4.08
CA GLU A 50 8.09 9.17 4.64
C GLU A 50 7.03 9.53 3.59
N ARG A 51 7.44 10.21 2.51
CA ARG A 51 6.55 10.57 1.39
C ARG A 51 6.54 9.54 0.27
N SER A 52 7.38 8.51 0.36
CA SER A 52 7.42 7.43 -0.63
C SER A 52 6.17 6.57 -0.53
N GLU A 53 5.81 5.92 -1.64
CA GLU A 53 4.70 4.96 -1.68
C GLU A 53 4.88 3.82 -0.67
N HIS A 54 6.13 3.45 -0.38
CA HIS A 54 6.46 2.40 0.59
C HIS A 54 6.01 2.73 2.02
N VAL A 55 6.03 4.02 2.43
CA VAL A 55 5.59 4.45 3.77
C VAL A 55 4.13 4.89 3.78
N ARG A 56 3.55 5.26 2.63
CA ARG A 56 2.14 5.64 2.52
C ARG A 56 1.16 4.48 2.71
N GLY A 57 1.68 3.29 3.05
CA GLY A 57 0.91 2.09 3.29
C GLY A 57 0.46 1.42 2.00
N ILE A 58 0.41 0.09 2.04
CA ILE A 58 -0.65 -0.61 1.32
C ILE A 58 -1.94 -0.01 1.87
N PRO A 59 -2.87 0.49 1.03
CA PRO A 59 -4.11 1.03 1.55
C PRO A 59 -4.78 -0.03 2.42
N ASP A 60 -5.23 0.36 3.61
CA ASP A 60 -6.07 -0.47 4.46
C ASP A 60 -7.42 -0.58 3.76
N TRP A 61 -7.59 -1.65 2.98
CA TRP A 61 -8.85 -1.93 2.32
C TRP A 61 -9.69 -2.73 3.30
N ASP A 62 -10.98 -2.43 3.37
CA ASP A 62 -11.89 -3.32 4.07
C ASP A 62 -11.76 -4.73 3.45
N PRO A 63 -11.64 -5.78 4.28
CA PRO A 63 -11.51 -7.15 3.81
C PRO A 63 -12.67 -7.49 2.87
N ALA A 64 -12.50 -8.46 1.98
CA ALA A 64 -13.57 -8.84 1.05
C ALA A 64 -14.71 -9.61 1.74
N CYS A 65 -14.42 -10.30 2.85
CA CYS A 65 -15.42 -11.03 3.61
C CYS A 65 -15.02 -11.21 5.08
N ALA A 66 -16.04 -11.36 5.92
CA ALA A 66 -15.93 -11.83 7.30
C ALA A 66 -16.61 -13.19 7.43
N VAL A 67 -16.01 -14.09 8.22
CA VAL A 67 -16.63 -15.37 8.62
C VAL A 67 -17.25 -15.16 9.99
N ILE A 68 -18.53 -15.44 10.12
CA ILE A 68 -19.27 -15.37 11.37
C ILE A 68 -19.75 -16.77 11.75
N ASP A 69 -19.52 -17.19 12.98
CA ASP A 69 -20.08 -18.42 13.51
C ASP A 69 -21.61 -18.28 13.67
N ARG A 70 -22.39 -19.21 13.11
CA ARG A 70 -23.87 -19.09 13.10
C ARG A 70 -24.51 -19.42 14.44
N VAL A 71 -23.82 -20.13 15.33
CA VAL A 71 -24.34 -20.55 16.63
C VAL A 71 -24.12 -19.45 17.67
N THR A 72 -22.93 -18.86 17.67
CA THR A 72 -22.47 -17.89 18.66
C THR A 72 -22.62 -16.44 18.17
N GLY A 73 -22.56 -16.22 16.85
CA GLY A 73 -22.52 -14.88 16.26
C GLY A 73 -21.14 -14.22 16.28
N ASP A 74 -20.10 -14.95 16.71
CA ASP A 74 -18.75 -14.41 16.83
C ASP A 74 -18.05 -14.32 15.47
N THR A 75 -17.24 -13.28 15.28
CA THR A 75 -16.39 -13.14 14.09
C THR A 75 -15.17 -14.05 14.23
N LEU A 76 -15.09 -15.07 13.38
CA LEU A 76 -13.98 -16.02 13.34
C LEU A 76 -12.76 -15.47 12.58
N GLY A 77 -12.95 -14.47 11.73
CA GLY A 77 -11.88 -13.73 11.07
C GLY A 77 -12.35 -12.88 9.90
N THR A 78 -11.40 -12.23 9.23
CA THR A 78 -11.60 -11.41 8.04
C THR A 78 -10.57 -11.74 6.97
N TRP A 79 -10.98 -11.81 5.71
CA TRP A 79 -10.12 -12.19 4.59
C TRP A 79 -10.30 -11.25 3.38
N ASP A 80 -9.18 -10.99 2.70
CA ASP A 80 -9.14 -10.21 1.46
C ASP A 80 -9.70 -10.96 0.23
N ARG A 81 -9.84 -12.29 0.33
CA ARG A 81 -10.32 -13.17 -0.73
C ARG A 81 -11.26 -14.23 -0.18
N TRP A 82 -12.30 -14.50 -0.96
CA TRP A 82 -13.30 -15.51 -0.63
C TRP A 82 -12.72 -16.92 -0.62
N GLU A 83 -11.79 -17.22 -1.54
CA GLU A 83 -11.18 -18.53 -1.65
C GLU A 83 -10.30 -18.87 -0.43
N ASP A 84 -9.60 -17.86 0.09
CA ASP A 84 -8.73 -18.02 1.25
C ASP A 84 -9.55 -18.25 2.53
N ALA A 85 -10.71 -17.59 2.66
CA ALA A 85 -11.66 -17.84 3.75
C ALA A 85 -12.22 -19.26 3.72
N VAL A 86 -12.68 -19.74 2.55
CA VAL A 86 -13.20 -21.11 2.38
C VAL A 86 -12.13 -22.17 2.63
N LEU A 87 -10.89 -21.90 2.19
CA LEU A 87 -9.76 -22.79 2.45
C LEU A 87 -9.44 -22.87 3.95
N ALA A 88 -9.42 -21.73 4.65
CA ALA A 88 -9.19 -21.69 6.09
C ALA A 88 -10.26 -22.48 6.86
N LEU A 89 -11.54 -22.31 6.50
CA LEU A 89 -12.65 -23.08 7.06
C LEU A 89 -12.47 -24.59 6.90
N SER A 90 -12.02 -25.02 5.72
CA SER A 90 -11.77 -26.44 5.42
C SER A 90 -10.68 -27.04 6.31
N PHE A 91 -9.64 -26.27 6.68
CA PHE A 91 -8.58 -26.73 7.58
C PHE A 91 -9.04 -26.78 9.04
N GLU A 92 -9.91 -25.86 9.46
CA GLU A 92 -10.50 -25.83 10.81
C GLU A 92 -11.63 -26.87 10.98
N GLY A 93 -12.00 -27.59 9.91
CA GLY A 93 -13.07 -28.59 9.93
C GLY A 93 -14.47 -27.99 10.09
N LEU A 94 -14.62 -26.69 9.84
CA LEU A 94 -15.90 -25.99 9.87
C LEU A 94 -16.61 -26.15 8.53
N SER A 95 -17.89 -26.53 8.56
CA SER A 95 -18.69 -26.63 7.35
C SER A 95 -19.31 -25.28 6.99
N LEU A 96 -19.68 -25.10 5.72
CA LEU A 96 -20.42 -23.92 5.27
C LEU A 96 -21.82 -23.81 5.90
N ASP A 97 -22.32 -24.87 6.54
CA ASP A 97 -23.59 -24.83 7.27
C ASP A 97 -23.44 -24.21 8.67
N ASP A 98 -22.23 -24.22 9.22
CA ASP A 98 -21.90 -23.74 10.58
C ASP A 98 -21.49 -22.26 10.60
N VAL A 99 -21.15 -21.70 9.44
CA VAL A 99 -20.64 -20.34 9.32
C VAL A 99 -21.42 -19.52 8.29
N GLU A 100 -21.55 -18.23 8.55
CA GLU A 100 -22.08 -17.25 7.63
C GLU A 100 -20.92 -16.42 7.06
N LEU A 101 -20.79 -16.43 5.73
CA LEU A 101 -19.83 -15.60 5.02
C LEU A 101 -20.51 -14.28 4.64
N VAL A 102 -20.11 -13.19 5.31
CA VAL A 102 -20.67 -11.86 5.06
C VAL A 102 -19.75 -11.10 4.10
N PRO A 103 -20.23 -10.68 2.92
CA PRO A 103 -19.48 -9.78 2.04
C PRO A 103 -19.37 -8.41 2.70
N GLU A 104 -18.16 -8.05 3.11
CA GLU A 104 -17.77 -6.67 3.36
C GLU A 104 -17.64 -6.00 1.99
N ARG A 105 -18.14 -4.77 1.82
CA ARG A 105 -18.22 -4.10 0.51
C ARG A 105 -16.81 -3.69 0.04
N SER A 106 -16.01 -4.65 -0.40
CA SER A 106 -14.74 -4.38 -1.06
C SER A 106 -15.00 -3.72 -2.43
N PRO A 107 -14.39 -2.56 -2.72
CA PRO A 107 -14.53 -1.90 -4.01
C PRO A 107 -14.03 -2.75 -5.20
N LEU A 108 -13.23 -3.80 -4.95
CA LEU A 108 -12.79 -4.74 -5.98
C LEU A 108 -13.96 -5.59 -6.50
N HIS A 109 -14.89 -6.01 -5.65
CA HIS A 109 -16.08 -6.75 -6.07
C HIS A 109 -17.04 -5.89 -6.91
N ALA A 110 -17.09 -4.59 -6.64
CA ALA A 110 -17.84 -3.61 -7.44
C ALA A 110 -17.22 -3.38 -8.84
N MET A 111 -15.96 -3.77 -9.06
CA MET A 111 -15.28 -3.63 -10.37
C MET A 111 -15.26 -4.93 -11.20
N VAL A 112 -15.52 -6.10 -10.61
CA VAL A 112 -15.44 -7.41 -11.30
C VAL A 112 -16.83 -7.98 -11.64
N GLY A 113 -17.90 -7.45 -11.07
CA GLY A 113 -19.25 -7.73 -11.56
C GLY A 113 -19.49 -6.96 -12.86
N TRP A 114 -19.43 -7.64 -14.01
CA TRP A 114 -20.34 -7.59 -15.18
C TRP A 114 -19.67 -8.39 -16.31
N SER A 115 -20.05 -9.67 -16.41
CA SER A 115 -20.11 -10.45 -17.65
C SER A 115 -21.03 -11.65 -17.40
#